data_AF-A0A7S0CQ50-F1
#
_entry.id   AF-A0A7S0CQ50-F1
#
_cell.length_a   1.000
_cell.length_b   1.000
_cell.length_c   1.000
_cell.angle_alpha   90.00
_cell.angle_beta   90.00
_cell.angle_gamma   90.00
#
_symmetry.space_group_name_H-M   'P 1'
#
loop_
_entity.id
_entity.type
_entity.pdbx_description
1 polymer ?
#
loop_
_entity_poly.entity_id
_entity_poly.type
_entity_poly.pdbx_seq_one_letter_code
_entity_poly.pdbx_strand_id
1 'polypeptide(L)'
;VDLDADEVPDEVPEGDPLCVKDLELVYVAFDVLYDEDRSVIDRTLRERHEILRNAFKPVRECDDVVQGDGGVFLGPAPTSRGVVRGRIILNVPAASGDPPNPDCFVGASLRDVEDALWARIERQEEGLVLKDLESRWVPGERDKKWVKLKPDYLPTEDLDVVVVGGFKGTGALRGGKIAEYLVGIVEAPRRRGDGDEDGD
;
A
#
# COMPACT_ATOMS: atom_id res chain seq x y z
N VAL A 1 -47.21 27.19 11.26
CA VAL A 1 -45.81 27.50 11.56
C VAL A 1 -45.03 26.88 10.44
N ASP A 2 -44.83 27.67 9.39
CA ASP A 2 -44.00 27.30 8.25
C ASP A 2 -42.62 26.94 8.82
N LEU A 3 -42.23 25.67 8.66
CA LEU A 3 -40.87 25.24 8.91
C LEU A 3 -40.23 25.17 7.53
N ASP A 4 -39.48 26.21 7.23
CA ASP A 4 -38.68 26.35 6.02
C ASP A 4 -37.89 25.06 5.78
N ALA A 5 -38.14 24.46 4.60
CA ALA A 5 -37.17 23.61 3.94
C ALA A 5 -35.99 24.50 3.50
N ASP A 6 -34.81 23.88 3.44
CA ASP A 6 -33.53 24.45 3.01
C ASP A 6 -32.67 25.10 4.09
N GLU A 7 -32.02 24.24 4.89
CA GLU A 7 -30.61 24.43 5.25
C GLU A 7 -29.95 23.04 5.23
N VAL A 8 -29.75 22.50 4.03
CA VAL A 8 -28.65 21.56 3.82
C VAL A 8 -27.39 22.40 4.06
N PRO A 9 -26.56 22.11 5.07
CA PRO A 9 -25.37 22.92 5.30
C PRO A 9 -24.55 22.94 4.01
N ASP A 10 -24.36 24.15 3.48
CA ASP A 10 -23.54 24.44 2.32
C ASP A 10 -22.22 23.67 2.46
N GLU A 11 -21.94 22.89 1.42
CA GLU A 11 -20.63 22.39 1.00
C GLU A 11 -19.58 22.29 2.11
N VAL A 12 -19.28 21.06 2.55
CA VAL A 12 -18.01 20.79 3.24
C VAL A 12 -16.93 21.46 2.40
N PRO A 13 -16.20 22.46 2.95
CA PRO A 13 -15.29 23.25 2.14
C PRO A 13 -14.34 22.28 1.46
N GLU A 14 -14.45 22.22 0.13
CA GLU A 14 -13.62 21.37 -0.70
C GLU A 14 -12.21 21.90 -0.50
N GLY A 15 -11.49 21.28 0.43
CA GLY A 15 -10.14 21.70 0.79
C GLY A 15 -9.32 21.74 -0.48
N ASP A 16 -8.49 22.78 -0.63
CA ASP A 16 -7.64 22.95 -1.81
C ASP A 16 -7.02 21.60 -2.20
N PRO A 17 -7.16 21.15 -3.47
CA PRO A 17 -6.71 19.83 -3.86
C PRO A 17 -5.22 19.70 -3.58
N LEU A 18 -4.83 18.58 -2.95
CA LEU A 18 -3.43 18.26 -2.70
C LEU A 18 -2.64 18.42 -3.99
N CYS A 19 -1.64 19.29 -3.98
CA CYS A 19 -0.74 19.41 -5.12
C CYS A 19 0.54 18.64 -4.85
N VAL A 20 1.30 18.31 -5.90
CA VAL A 20 2.47 17.42 -5.80
C VAL A 20 3.50 17.88 -4.77
N LYS A 21 3.63 19.20 -4.53
CA LYS A 21 4.53 19.76 -3.50
C LYS A 21 4.07 19.50 -2.06
N ASP A 22 2.81 19.12 -1.85
CA ASP A 22 2.25 18.80 -0.54
C ASP A 22 2.44 17.30 -0.20
N LEU A 23 2.94 16.51 -1.15
CA LEU A 23 3.19 15.08 -1.00
C LEU A 23 4.66 14.82 -0.65
N GLU A 24 4.88 13.85 0.24
CA GLU A 24 6.20 13.29 0.52
C GLU A 24 6.38 11.96 -0.23
N LEU A 25 7.49 11.81 -0.92
CA LEU A 25 7.88 10.54 -1.52
C LEU A 25 8.59 9.65 -0.49
N VAL A 26 7.96 8.53 -0.12
CA VAL A 26 8.57 7.55 0.79
C VAL A 26 9.07 6.34 0.00
N TYR A 27 10.38 6.13 -0.03
CA TYR A 27 10.97 4.92 -0.58
C TYR A 27 11.14 3.86 0.50
N VAL A 28 10.34 2.79 0.42
CA VAL A 28 10.35 1.69 1.39
C VAL A 28 11.24 0.55 0.86
N ALA A 29 12.50 0.51 1.29
CA ALA A 29 13.48 -0.47 0.84
C ALA A 29 13.36 -1.78 1.64
N PHE A 30 13.32 -2.93 0.95
CA PHE A 30 13.10 -4.24 1.59
C PHE A 30 14.09 -5.34 1.19
N ASP A 31 15.01 -5.07 0.25
CA ASP A 31 16.08 -5.97 -0.19
C ASP A 31 17.17 -5.16 -0.91
N VAL A 32 18.35 -5.75 -1.08
CA VAL A 32 19.49 -5.20 -1.83
C VAL A 32 20.07 -6.30 -2.72
N LEU A 33 20.31 -5.98 -3.99
CA LEU A 33 20.81 -6.96 -4.97
C LEU A 33 22.27 -6.71 -5.39
N TYR A 34 22.77 -5.51 -5.11
CA TYR A 34 24.11 -5.08 -5.48
C TYR A 34 24.64 -4.12 -4.40
N ASP A 35 25.89 -4.30 -4.01
CA ASP A 35 26.58 -3.51 -2.99
C ASP A 35 27.94 -3.09 -3.53
N GLU A 36 28.15 -1.77 -3.64
CA GLU A 36 29.29 -1.14 -4.31
C GLU A 36 29.54 -1.69 -5.72
N ASP A 37 30.53 -2.59 -5.88
CA ASP A 37 30.93 -3.22 -7.14
C ASP A 37 30.63 -4.75 -7.17
N ARG A 38 29.81 -5.23 -6.23
CA ARG A 38 29.56 -6.67 -6.06
C ARG A 38 28.06 -7.00 -6.05
N SER A 39 27.70 -7.97 -6.89
CA SER A 39 26.39 -8.64 -6.79
C SER A 39 26.31 -9.43 -5.48
N VAL A 40 25.18 -9.28 -4.77
CA VAL A 40 24.90 -9.98 -3.51
C VAL A 40 23.69 -10.91 -3.62
N ILE A 41 23.19 -11.17 -4.84
CA ILE A 41 22.03 -12.03 -5.09
C ILE A 41 22.26 -13.48 -4.64
N ASP A 42 23.52 -13.91 -4.59
CA ASP A 42 23.92 -15.22 -4.10
C ASP A 42 23.86 -15.30 -2.57
N ARG A 43 23.83 -14.19 -1.84
CA ARG A 43 23.73 -14.20 -0.37
C ARG A 43 22.34 -14.57 0.11
N THR A 44 22.22 -15.03 1.35
CA THR A 44 20.91 -15.26 1.97
C THR A 44 20.18 -13.93 2.18
N LEU A 45 18.85 -13.96 2.29
CA LEU A 45 18.07 -12.75 2.55
C LEU A 45 18.49 -12.09 3.87
N ARG A 46 18.86 -12.89 4.88
CA ARG A 46 19.42 -12.39 6.15
C ARG A 46 20.67 -11.54 5.94
N GLU A 47 21.64 -12.05 5.18
CA GLU A 47 22.89 -11.34 4.86
C GLU A 47 22.62 -10.08 4.02
N ARG A 48 21.66 -10.14 3.08
CA ARG A 48 21.26 -8.96 2.29
C ARG A 48 20.57 -7.90 3.15
N HIS A 49 19.73 -8.27 4.11
CA HIS A 49 19.18 -7.32 5.08
C HIS A 49 20.27 -6.64 5.92
N GLU A 50 21.34 -7.36 6.29
CA GLU A 50 22.48 -6.76 6.99
C GLU A 50 23.22 -5.74 6.13
N ILE A 51 23.48 -6.06 4.87
CA ILE A 51 24.04 -5.10 3.90
C ILE A 51 23.14 -3.87 3.78
N LEU A 52 21.83 -4.08 3.57
CA LEU A 52 20.87 -2.99 3.40
C LEU A 52 20.82 -2.06 4.60
N ARG A 53 20.91 -2.59 5.84
CA ARG A 53 20.97 -1.75 7.05
C ARG A 53 22.23 -0.88 7.09
N ASN A 54 23.37 -1.44 6.69
CA ASN A 54 24.65 -0.74 6.71
C ASN A 54 24.83 0.23 5.54
N ALA A 55 24.02 0.10 4.49
CA ALA A 55 24.07 0.97 3.30
C ALA A 55 23.57 2.40 3.57
N PHE A 56 22.77 2.61 4.62
CA PHE A 56 22.23 3.93 4.97
C PHE A 56 22.86 4.45 6.25
N LYS A 57 23.36 5.69 6.20
CA LYS A 57 23.84 6.39 7.39
C LYS A 57 22.72 7.19 8.04
N PRO A 58 22.70 7.29 9.38
CA PRO A 58 21.85 8.24 10.05
C PRO A 58 22.07 9.64 9.50
N VAL A 59 20.96 10.31 9.25
CA VAL A 59 20.86 11.67 8.71
C VAL A 59 21.82 12.70 9.34
N ARG A 60 22.17 12.51 10.61
CA ARG A 60 23.05 13.42 11.37
C ARG A 60 24.52 13.45 10.88
N GLU A 61 24.89 12.60 9.92
CA GLU A 61 26.23 12.51 9.35
C GLU A 61 26.35 13.09 7.93
N CYS A 62 25.29 13.70 7.38
CA CYS A 62 25.32 14.37 6.07
C CYS A 62 25.03 15.87 6.20
N ASP A 63 25.92 16.69 5.63
CA ASP A 63 25.87 18.15 5.67
C ASP A 63 24.56 18.72 5.06
N ASP A 64 23.92 19.59 5.86
CA ASP A 64 23.06 20.74 5.52
C ASP A 64 21.70 20.63 4.77
N VAL A 65 21.12 19.45 4.51
CA VAL A 65 19.83 19.38 3.75
C VAL A 65 18.71 18.56 4.42
N VAL A 66 18.94 18.00 5.60
CA VAL A 66 17.98 17.06 6.19
C VAL A 66 17.16 17.67 7.33
N GLN A 67 15.84 17.54 7.26
CA GLN A 67 14.93 18.02 8.30
C GLN A 67 14.91 17.08 9.52
N GLY A 68 14.39 17.56 10.66
CA GLY A 68 14.37 16.83 11.94
C GLY A 68 13.59 15.50 11.93
N ASP A 69 12.79 15.26 10.90
CA ASP A 69 12.02 14.03 10.66
C ASP A 69 12.76 13.00 9.77
N GLY A 70 13.95 13.35 9.25
CA GLY A 70 14.77 12.52 8.38
C GLY A 70 14.44 12.65 6.88
N GLY A 71 13.57 13.57 6.48
CA GLY A 71 13.26 13.87 5.08
C GLY A 71 14.32 14.74 4.39
N VAL A 72 14.60 14.45 3.12
CA VAL A 72 15.56 15.16 2.26
C VAL A 72 14.81 15.81 1.09
N PHE A 73 15.31 16.95 0.61
CA PHE A 73 14.78 17.58 -0.59
C PHE A 73 15.18 16.81 -1.85
N LEU A 74 14.20 16.60 -2.73
CA LEU A 74 14.41 15.97 -4.03
C LEU A 74 14.40 17.04 -5.13
N GLY A 75 15.55 17.27 -5.76
CA GLY A 75 15.72 18.18 -6.88
C GLY A 75 16.73 19.30 -6.66
N PRO A 76 16.97 20.16 -7.67
CA PRO A 76 17.85 21.32 -7.53
C PRO A 76 17.31 22.29 -6.47
N ALA A 77 18.23 23.02 -5.81
CA ALA A 77 18.00 23.98 -4.72
C ALA A 77 16.69 24.80 -4.88
N PRO A 78 16.02 25.18 -3.77
CA PRO A 78 14.65 25.67 -3.77
C PRO A 78 14.48 26.86 -4.71
N THR A 79 13.98 26.58 -5.92
CA THR A 79 13.41 27.60 -6.78
C THR A 79 11.95 27.76 -6.37
N SER A 80 11.39 28.95 -6.58
CA SER A 80 10.12 29.44 -6.05
C SER A 80 8.85 28.64 -6.45
N ARG A 81 8.98 27.44 -7.02
CA ARG A 81 7.89 26.56 -7.45
C ARG A 81 8.05 25.13 -6.93
N GLY A 82 7.70 24.95 -5.65
CA GLY A 82 7.41 23.64 -5.06
C GLY A 82 8.64 22.80 -4.74
N VAL A 83 8.80 22.44 -3.47
CA VAL A 83 9.89 21.58 -3.01
C VAL A 83 9.30 20.20 -2.72
N VAL A 84 9.65 19.21 -3.54
CA VAL A 84 9.27 17.81 -3.30
C VAL A 84 10.18 17.25 -2.20
N ARG A 85 9.56 16.64 -1.19
CA ARG A 85 10.28 15.98 -0.10
C ARG A 85 10.31 14.49 -0.35
N GLY A 86 11.35 13.83 0.14
CA GLY A 86 11.34 12.38 0.23
C GLY A 86 12.19 11.83 1.35
N ARG A 87 11.86 10.60 1.74
CA ARG A 87 12.53 9.86 2.81
C ARG A 87 12.68 8.40 2.42
N ILE A 88 13.70 7.76 2.98
CA ILE A 88 13.91 6.32 2.83
C ILE A 88 13.58 5.65 4.17
N ILE A 89 12.78 4.59 4.12
CA ILE A 89 12.46 3.74 5.27
C ILE A 89 12.89 2.31 4.93
N LEU A 90 13.52 1.62 5.90
CA LEU A 90 13.90 0.23 5.74
C LEU A 90 12.81 -0.69 6.28
N ASN A 91 12.26 -1.51 5.39
CA ASN A 91 11.31 -2.57 5.74
C ASN A 91 12.05 -3.90 5.94
N VAL A 92 12.90 -3.92 6.97
CA VAL A 92 13.69 -5.09 7.38
C VAL A 92 13.55 -5.33 8.87
N PRO A 93 13.77 -6.57 9.35
CA PRO A 93 13.74 -6.84 10.79
C PRO A 93 14.80 -6.03 11.53
N ALA A 94 14.41 -5.49 12.68
CA ALA A 94 15.30 -4.75 13.58
C ALA A 94 16.53 -5.58 13.96
N ALA A 95 17.70 -4.93 14.04
CA ALA A 95 18.90 -5.59 14.56
C ALA A 95 18.82 -5.71 16.09
N SER A 96 19.72 -6.52 16.67
CA SER A 96 19.77 -6.66 18.12
C SER A 96 20.13 -5.32 18.77
N GLY A 97 19.26 -4.83 19.65
CA GLY A 97 19.43 -3.55 20.34
C GLY A 97 18.72 -2.37 19.71
N ASP A 98 18.21 -2.51 18.48
CA ASP A 98 17.37 -1.50 17.83
C ASP A 98 15.91 -1.60 18.30
N PRO A 99 15.13 -0.51 18.23
CA PRO A 99 13.69 -0.58 18.45
C PRO A 99 13.07 -1.56 17.44
N PRO A 100 12.06 -2.36 17.85
CA PRO A 100 11.42 -3.31 16.96
C PRO A 100 10.77 -2.58 15.79
N ASN A 101 10.97 -3.11 14.58
CA ASN A 101 10.24 -2.65 13.41
C ASN A 101 8.84 -3.27 13.43
N PRO A 102 7.77 -2.47 13.61
CA PRO A 102 6.41 -2.99 13.70
C PRO A 102 5.94 -3.62 12.38
N ASP A 103 6.54 -3.26 11.24
CA ASP A 103 6.07 -3.66 9.92
C ASP A 103 6.93 -4.76 9.29
N CYS A 104 8.07 -5.11 9.91
CA CYS A 104 8.90 -6.23 9.51
C CYS A 104 9.57 -6.89 10.71
N PHE A 105 9.26 -8.17 10.93
CA PHE A 105 9.85 -8.93 12.03
C PHE A 105 10.09 -10.39 11.63
N VAL A 106 10.86 -11.10 12.46
CA VAL A 106 11.14 -12.52 12.28
C VAL A 106 10.09 -13.32 13.05
N GLY A 107 9.24 -14.07 12.34
CA GLY A 107 8.35 -15.07 12.92
C GLY A 107 8.91 -16.48 12.75
N ALA A 108 8.58 -17.38 13.68
CA ALA A 108 9.03 -18.77 13.66
C ALA A 108 7.90 -19.79 13.83
N SER A 109 6.66 -19.32 14.03
CA SER A 109 5.49 -20.18 14.24
C SER A 109 4.30 -19.74 13.39
N LEU A 110 3.32 -20.65 13.23
CA LEU A 110 2.04 -20.34 12.58
C LEU A 110 1.31 -19.20 13.32
N ARG A 111 1.34 -19.23 14.65
CA ARG A 111 0.73 -18.21 15.49
C ARG A 111 1.30 -16.81 15.22
N ASP A 112 2.61 -16.70 15.04
CA ASP A 112 3.24 -15.41 14.70
C ASP A 112 2.68 -14.85 13.39
N VAL A 113 2.43 -15.72 12.40
CA VAL A 113 1.87 -15.33 11.10
C VAL A 113 0.40 -14.94 11.23
N GLU A 114 -0.40 -15.70 12.00
CA GLU A 114 -1.81 -15.41 12.24
C GLU A 114 -1.99 -14.07 12.99
N ASP A 115 -1.27 -13.89 14.10
CA ASP A 115 -1.31 -12.66 14.90
C ASP A 115 -0.84 -11.46 14.06
N ALA A 116 0.19 -11.64 13.22
CA ALA A 116 0.62 -10.62 12.27
C ALA A 116 -0.47 -10.24 11.29
N LEU A 117 -1.12 -11.23 10.67
CA LEU A 117 -2.13 -11.00 9.63
C LEU A 117 -3.35 -10.30 10.20
N TRP A 118 -3.82 -10.72 11.38
CA TRP A 118 -4.95 -10.06 12.05
C TRP A 118 -4.65 -8.61 12.37
N ALA A 119 -3.44 -8.31 12.86
CA ALA A 119 -3.02 -6.92 13.08
C ALA A 119 -3.02 -6.08 11.80
N ARG A 120 -2.72 -6.67 10.62
CA ARG A 120 -2.81 -5.96 9.32
C ARG A 120 -4.25 -5.73 8.88
N ILE A 121 -5.11 -6.70 9.08
CA ILE A 121 -6.53 -6.60 8.78
C ILE A 121 -7.19 -5.49 9.60
N GLU A 122 -6.89 -5.44 10.91
CA GLU A 122 -7.39 -4.38 11.80
C GLU A 122 -6.95 -2.98 11.37
N ARG A 123 -5.78 -2.87 10.74
CA ARG A 123 -5.24 -1.61 10.19
C ARG A 123 -5.67 -1.32 8.76
N GLN A 124 -6.52 -2.17 8.17
CA GLN A 124 -6.94 -2.07 6.76
C GLN A 124 -5.76 -2.09 5.77
N GLU A 125 -4.70 -2.83 6.11
CA GLU A 125 -3.52 -3.02 5.25
C GLU A 125 -3.74 -4.20 4.27
N GLU A 126 -2.96 -4.23 3.18
CA GLU A 126 -3.12 -5.24 2.10
C GLU A 126 -2.83 -6.68 2.55
N GLY A 127 -1.94 -6.86 3.53
CA GLY A 127 -1.54 -8.19 4.04
C GLY A 127 -0.05 -8.31 4.32
N LEU A 128 0.48 -9.52 4.18
CA LEU A 128 1.87 -9.88 4.51
C LEU A 128 2.64 -10.40 3.31
N VAL A 129 3.96 -10.25 3.37
CA VAL A 129 4.90 -10.99 2.52
C VAL A 129 5.80 -11.82 3.42
N LEU A 130 5.61 -13.14 3.38
CA LEU A 130 6.45 -14.10 4.07
C LEU A 130 7.68 -14.40 3.21
N LYS A 131 8.87 -14.19 3.77
CA LYS A 131 10.14 -14.41 3.06
C LYS A 131 11.02 -15.37 3.85
N ASP A 132 11.51 -16.41 3.18
CA ASP A 132 12.52 -17.30 3.74
C ASP A 132 13.85 -16.53 3.91
N LEU A 133 14.33 -16.42 5.14
CA LEU A 133 15.55 -15.70 5.49
C LEU A 133 16.81 -16.35 4.91
N GLU A 134 16.76 -17.65 4.59
CA GLU A 134 17.88 -18.39 4.01
C GLU A 134 17.80 -18.44 2.47
N SER A 135 16.80 -17.79 1.87
CA SER A 135 16.62 -17.75 0.41
C SER A 135 17.60 -16.82 -0.30
N ARG A 136 18.16 -17.29 -1.41
CA ARG A 136 18.90 -16.47 -2.39
C ARG A 136 17.93 -15.77 -3.34
N TRP A 137 18.36 -14.67 -3.93
CA TRP A 137 17.58 -13.98 -4.94
C TRP A 137 17.87 -14.57 -6.32
N VAL A 138 16.84 -15.01 -7.03
CA VAL A 138 16.97 -15.59 -8.37
C VAL A 138 16.08 -14.79 -9.34
N PRO A 139 16.66 -14.15 -10.37
CA PRO A 139 15.89 -13.34 -11.30
C PRO A 139 14.83 -14.17 -12.04
N GLY A 140 13.58 -13.70 -12.00
CA GLY A 140 12.46 -14.32 -12.71
C GLY A 140 11.88 -15.59 -12.05
N GLU A 141 12.47 -16.08 -10.96
CA GLU A 141 11.98 -17.25 -10.23
C GLU A 141 10.65 -16.92 -9.52
N ARG A 142 9.71 -17.87 -9.53
CA ARG A 142 8.39 -17.76 -8.89
C ARG A 142 8.17 -18.87 -7.86
N ASP A 143 9.17 -19.08 -7.03
CA ASP A 143 9.17 -20.11 -5.99
C ASP A 143 8.42 -19.68 -4.73
N LYS A 144 8.12 -20.66 -3.87
CA LYS A 144 7.47 -20.47 -2.56
C LYS A 144 8.37 -19.84 -1.48
N LYS A 145 9.55 -19.34 -1.85
CA LYS A 145 10.46 -18.65 -0.92
C LYS A 145 9.86 -17.33 -0.45
N TRP A 146 9.08 -16.68 -1.32
CA TRP A 146 8.42 -15.40 -1.07
C TRP A 146 6.92 -15.56 -1.34
N VAL A 147 6.12 -15.56 -0.28
CA VAL A 147 4.68 -15.82 -0.36
C VAL A 147 3.92 -14.57 0.08
N LYS A 148 2.99 -14.13 -0.75
CA LYS A 148 2.03 -13.09 -0.37
C LYS A 148 0.88 -13.76 0.37
N LEU A 149 0.48 -13.20 1.50
CA LEU A 149 -0.69 -13.63 2.26
C LEU A 149 -1.60 -12.42 2.41
N LYS A 150 -2.77 -12.45 1.78
CA LYS A 150 -3.71 -11.34 1.81
C LYS A 150 -5.04 -11.77 2.41
N PRO A 151 -5.79 -10.84 3.02
CA PRO A 151 -7.11 -11.12 3.56
C PRO A 151 -8.10 -11.66 2.53
N ASP A 152 -7.98 -11.26 1.25
CA ASP A 152 -8.83 -11.76 0.15
C ASP A 152 -8.65 -13.24 -0.16
N TYR A 153 -7.61 -13.89 0.36
CA TYR A 153 -7.44 -15.35 0.27
C TYR A 153 -8.20 -16.10 1.35
N LEU A 154 -8.64 -15.41 2.40
CA LEU A 154 -9.53 -15.95 3.41
C LEU A 154 -10.97 -15.93 2.85
N PRO A 155 -11.88 -16.76 3.40
CA PRO A 155 -13.29 -16.66 3.07
C PRO A 155 -13.77 -15.23 3.33
N THR A 156 -13.99 -14.48 2.26
CA THR A 156 -14.48 -13.10 2.28
C THR A 156 -15.94 -13.08 1.87
N GLU A 157 -16.60 -11.94 2.08
CA GLU A 157 -17.95 -11.73 1.60
C GLU A 157 -17.92 -11.52 0.08
N ASP A 158 -18.62 -12.38 -0.65
CA ASP A 158 -18.86 -12.20 -2.08
C ASP A 158 -19.86 -11.05 -2.29
N LEU A 159 -19.68 -10.28 -3.37
CA LEU A 159 -20.68 -9.31 -3.81
C LEU A 159 -21.60 -9.93 -4.87
N ASP A 160 -22.90 -9.96 -4.56
CA ASP A 160 -23.92 -10.24 -5.56
C ASP A 160 -24.11 -9.03 -6.48
N VAL A 161 -23.76 -9.18 -7.76
CA VAL A 161 -23.81 -8.11 -8.76
C VAL A 161 -24.54 -8.53 -10.02
N VAL A 162 -25.07 -7.55 -10.76
CA VAL A 162 -25.76 -7.78 -12.05
C VAL A 162 -24.84 -7.40 -13.20
N VAL A 163 -24.68 -8.28 -14.19
CA VAL A 163 -23.96 -7.96 -15.43
C VAL A 163 -24.82 -7.04 -16.30
N VAL A 164 -24.31 -5.85 -16.61
CA VAL A 164 -25.00 -4.81 -17.41
C VAL A 164 -24.34 -4.57 -18.76
N GLY A 165 -23.13 -5.09 -18.99
CA GLY A 165 -22.43 -4.97 -20.26
C GLY A 165 -21.20 -5.86 -20.37
N GLY A 166 -20.58 -5.91 -21.54
CA GLY A 166 -19.37 -6.69 -21.76
C GLY A 166 -18.49 -6.19 -22.91
N PHE A 167 -17.18 -6.31 -22.73
CA PHE A 167 -16.17 -5.87 -23.70
C PHE A 167 -15.44 -7.07 -24.30
N LYS A 168 -15.10 -6.98 -25.59
CA LYS A 168 -14.38 -8.05 -26.29
C LYS A 168 -12.91 -8.03 -25.89
N GLY A 169 -12.38 -9.19 -25.54
CA GLY A 169 -10.97 -9.35 -25.24
C GLY A 169 -10.10 -9.18 -26.48
N THR A 170 -8.87 -8.73 -26.26
CA THR A 170 -7.81 -8.68 -27.28
C THR A 170 -6.83 -9.85 -27.10
N GLY A 171 -6.10 -10.18 -28.16
CA GLY A 171 -5.03 -11.19 -28.14
C GLY A 171 -5.46 -12.61 -28.54
N ALA A 172 -4.48 -13.52 -28.60
CA ALA A 172 -4.65 -14.85 -29.20
C ALA A 172 -5.67 -15.76 -28.49
N LEU A 173 -5.80 -15.62 -27.17
CA LEU A 173 -6.65 -16.50 -26.35
C LEU A 173 -8.07 -15.94 -26.12
N ARG A 174 -8.24 -14.63 -26.17
CA ARG A 174 -9.50 -13.94 -25.82
C ARG A 174 -10.09 -13.11 -26.96
N GLY A 175 -9.41 -13.06 -28.11
CA GLY A 175 -9.84 -12.36 -29.31
C GLY A 175 -11.23 -12.84 -29.79
N GLY A 176 -12.15 -11.90 -29.94
CA GLY A 176 -13.49 -12.16 -30.47
C GLY A 176 -14.54 -12.63 -29.46
N LYS A 177 -14.14 -12.93 -28.21
CA LYS A 177 -15.05 -13.29 -27.11
C LYS A 177 -15.21 -12.12 -26.14
N ILE A 178 -16.35 -12.02 -25.46
CA ILE A 178 -16.50 -11.12 -24.31
C ILE A 178 -15.57 -11.64 -23.21
N ALA A 179 -14.69 -10.78 -22.71
CA ALA A 179 -13.64 -11.14 -21.75
C ALA A 179 -13.68 -10.29 -20.47
N GLU A 180 -14.36 -9.15 -20.52
CA GLU A 180 -14.52 -8.21 -19.42
C GLU A 180 -16.00 -7.86 -19.31
N TYR A 181 -16.50 -7.71 -18.09
CA TYR A 181 -17.91 -7.47 -17.81
C TYR A 181 -18.05 -6.18 -17.01
N LEU A 182 -18.99 -5.34 -17.43
CA LEU A 182 -19.45 -4.22 -16.63
C LEU A 182 -20.56 -4.76 -15.71
N VAL A 183 -20.38 -4.55 -14.40
CA VAL A 183 -21.33 -4.98 -13.38
C VAL A 183 -21.93 -3.77 -12.66
N GLY A 184 -23.17 -3.91 -12.19
CA GLY A 184 -23.89 -2.89 -11.42
C GLY A 184 -24.54 -3.49 -10.18
N ILE A 185 -24.82 -2.62 -9.20
CA ILE A 185 -25.59 -2.93 -7.99
C ILE A 185 -26.98 -2.31 -8.16
N VAL A 186 -28.00 -3.02 -7.71
CA VAL A 186 -29.40 -2.57 -7.81
C VAL A 186 -29.71 -1.62 -6.66
N GLU A 187 -30.30 -0.46 -6.96
CA GLU A 187 -30.85 0.42 -5.94
C GLU A 187 -31.96 -0.30 -5.18
N ALA A 188 -31.91 -0.28 -3.84
CA ALA A 188 -32.95 -0.92 -3.04
C ALA A 188 -34.32 -0.33 -3.40
N PRO A 189 -35.35 -1.15 -3.66
CA PRO A 189 -36.67 -0.64 -3.98
C PRO A 189 -37.16 0.22 -2.81
N ARG A 190 -37.55 1.46 -3.09
CA ARG A 190 -38.17 2.34 -2.09
C ARG A 190 -39.32 1.58 -1.46
N ARG A 191 -39.31 1.46 -0.12
CA ARG A 191 -40.43 0.83 0.60
C ARG A 191 -41.69 1.63 0.26
N ARG A 192 -42.70 0.99 -0.31
CA ARG A 192 -44.04 1.58 -0.43
C ARG A 192 -44.53 1.85 0.99
N GLY A 193 -44.44 3.10 1.44
CA GLY A 193 -44.86 3.49 2.79
C GLY A 193 -44.33 4.84 3.27
N ASP A 194 -43.22 5.34 2.73
CA ASP A 194 -42.72 6.68 3.10
C ASP A 194 -43.16 7.72 2.06
N GLY A 195 -44.32 8.33 2.32
CA GLY A 195 -44.75 9.62 1.77
C GLY A 195 -45.69 9.59 0.57
N ASP A 196 -46.99 9.60 0.84
CA ASP A 196 -48.03 10.36 0.11
C ASP A 196 -49.19 10.59 1.09
N GLU A 197 -48.92 11.28 2.20
CA GLU A 197 -49.94 11.98 2.99
C GLU A 197 -49.66 13.49 2.87
N ASP A 198 -49.87 14.05 1.68
CA ASP A 198 -50.11 15.48 1.52
C ASP A 198 -51.59 15.67 1.22
N GLY A 199 -52.20 16.52 2.04
CA GLY A 199 -53.63 16.61 2.28
C GLY A 199 -54.44 17.38 1.25
N ASP A 200 -55.74 17.15 1.36
CA ASP A 200 -56.88 17.91 0.82
C ASP A 200 -57.04 19.28 1.53
#